data_AF-A0AAW9YTJ7-F1
#
_entry.id   AF-A0AAW9YTJ7-F1
#
_cell.length_a   1.000
_cell.length_b   1.000
_cell.length_c   1.000
_cell.angle_alpha   90.00
_cell.angle_beta   90.00
_cell.angle_gamma   90.00
#
_symmetry.space_group_name_H-M   'P 1'
#
loop_
_entity.id
_entity.type
_entity.pdbx_description
1 polymer ?
#
loop_
_entity_poly.entity_id
_entity_poly.type
_entity_poly.pdbx_seq_one_letter_code
_entity_poly.pdbx_strand_id
1 'polypeptide(L)'
;EGIIAMIWAAAAMSLFGSYGGLQNVLAQGEAALVVSKVATMLLGSVFGTIAILGVIILPITSGDTSFRSARMIIADYIHLGQKAIGKRFLVAVPLFVASFLLTQIDFTILWRYFSWANQTTAAVALWVGAMYLLIAKKNFWVAAVPATFMTWNLFTYILSQPIGFGLDLNLSYVIAIGCTALWLGYFIYQYRKNTVGATFVLDHPVKNKKVPSI
;
A
#
# COMPACT_ATOMS: atom_id res chain seq x y z
N GLU A 1 7.03 0.24 -8.47
CA GLU A 1 7.57 0.77 -7.18
C GLU A 1 8.74 -0.06 -6.66
N GLY A 2 8.65 -1.38 -6.50
CA GLY A 2 9.75 -2.21 -6.00
C GLY A 2 11.08 -2.06 -6.75
N ILE A 3 11.06 -2.00 -8.09
CA ILE A 3 12.27 -1.75 -8.89
C ILE A 3 12.89 -0.37 -8.59
N ILE A 4 12.04 0.66 -8.47
CA ILE A 4 12.48 2.03 -8.16
C ILE A 4 13.12 2.06 -6.76
N ALA A 5 12.50 1.40 -5.78
CA ALA A 5 13.05 1.27 -4.43
C ALA A 5 14.41 0.56 -4.41
N MET A 6 14.58 -0.51 -5.20
CA MET A 6 15.86 -1.21 -5.33
C MET A 6 16.95 -0.32 -5.97
N ILE A 7 16.61 0.50 -6.97
CA ILE A 7 17.54 1.45 -7.58
C ILE A 7 17.99 2.49 -6.55
N TRP A 8 17.06 3.06 -5.78
CA TRP A 8 17.39 4.01 -4.72
C TRP A 8 18.23 3.40 -3.61
N ALA A 9 17.92 2.17 -3.20
CA ALA A 9 18.71 1.44 -2.22
C ALA A 9 20.15 1.19 -2.74
N ALA A 10 20.30 0.76 -3.99
CA ALA A 10 21.59 0.54 -4.62
C ALA A 10 22.41 1.84 -4.71
N ALA A 11 21.79 2.95 -5.14
CA ALA A 11 22.43 4.26 -5.21
C ALA A 11 22.91 4.73 -3.83
N ALA A 12 22.06 4.62 -2.81
CA ALA A 12 22.41 4.98 -1.45
C ALA A 12 23.57 4.11 -0.90
N MET A 13 23.52 2.79 -1.08
CA MET A 13 24.59 1.90 -0.62
C MET A 13 25.93 2.14 -1.33
N SER A 14 25.89 2.48 -2.63
CA SER A 14 27.08 2.80 -3.43
C SER A 14 27.74 4.12 -3.01
N LEU A 15 26.96 5.12 -2.61
CA LEU A 15 27.47 6.47 -2.29
C LEU A 15 27.88 6.62 -0.84
N PHE A 16 27.24 5.87 0.07
CA PHE A 16 27.52 5.94 1.50
C PHE A 16 28.36 4.77 2.02
N GLY A 17 28.98 3.97 1.15
CA GLY A 17 29.98 2.97 1.54
C GLY A 17 29.41 1.84 2.42
N SER A 18 28.25 1.29 2.05
CA SER A 18 27.47 0.25 2.77
C SER A 18 26.51 0.75 3.85
N TYR A 19 25.86 -0.20 4.55
CA TYR A 19 24.83 0.03 5.56
C TYR A 19 25.26 1.02 6.66
N GLY A 20 26.52 0.96 7.10
CA GLY A 20 27.05 1.81 8.18
C GLY A 20 27.08 3.30 7.85
N GLY A 21 27.47 3.68 6.63
CA GLY A 21 27.49 5.10 6.24
C GLY A 21 26.09 5.65 5.94
N LEU A 22 25.17 4.81 5.44
CA LEU A 22 23.78 5.19 5.26
C LEU A 22 23.09 5.46 6.62
N GLN A 23 23.34 4.61 7.62
CA GLN A 23 22.82 4.79 8.98
C GLN A 23 23.31 6.11 9.60
N ASN A 24 24.58 6.48 9.37
CA ASN A 24 25.16 7.74 9.85
C ASN A 24 24.53 8.97 9.18
N VAL A 25 24.20 8.90 7.88
CA VAL A 25 23.52 10.01 7.20
C VAL A 25 22.05 10.13 7.61
N LEU A 26 21.36 9.00 7.80
CA LEU A 26 20.01 8.96 8.37
C LEU A 26 19.96 9.46 9.82
N ALA A 27 21.04 9.29 10.58
CA ALA A 27 21.17 9.86 11.93
C ALA A 27 21.42 11.38 11.93
N GLN A 28 21.93 11.94 10.83
CA GLN A 28 22.22 13.38 10.68
C GLN A 28 21.05 14.19 10.11
N GLY A 29 20.00 13.55 9.60
CA GLY A 29 18.80 14.23 9.10
C GLY A 29 17.78 13.28 8.46
N GLU A 30 16.59 13.80 8.19
CA GLU A 30 15.50 13.02 7.58
C GLU A 30 15.84 12.50 6.17
N ALA A 31 15.03 11.56 5.66
CA ALA A 31 15.18 10.95 4.34
C ALA A 31 15.37 11.96 3.19
N ALA A 32 14.83 13.18 3.31
CA ALA A 32 15.02 14.26 2.35
C ALA A 32 16.50 14.70 2.20
N LEU A 33 17.30 14.64 3.28
CA LEU A 33 18.72 14.96 3.25
C LEU A 33 19.52 13.92 2.45
N VAL A 34 19.16 12.65 2.59
CA VAL A 34 19.75 11.55 1.80
C VAL A 34 19.49 11.80 0.31
N VAL A 35 18.24 12.13 -0.05
CA VAL A 35 17.86 12.41 -1.43
C VAL A 35 18.63 13.61 -1.99
N SER A 36 18.77 14.70 -1.23
CA SER A 36 19.52 15.88 -1.65
C SER A 36 21.00 15.59 -1.88
N LYS A 37 21.65 14.86 -0.96
CA LYS A 37 23.06 14.46 -1.11
C LYS A 37 23.26 13.52 -2.30
N VAL A 38 22.41 12.50 -2.46
CA VAL A 38 22.49 11.56 -3.59
C VAL A 38 22.26 12.29 -4.92
N ALA A 39 21.25 13.15 -5.00
CA ALA A 39 20.94 13.90 -6.21
C ALA A 39 22.07 14.85 -6.62
N THR A 40 22.67 15.57 -5.67
CA THR A 40 23.77 16.50 -5.97
C THR A 40 25.09 15.78 -6.29
N MET A 41 25.38 14.64 -5.64
CA MET A 41 26.58 13.84 -5.93
C MET A 41 26.49 13.12 -7.29
N LEU A 42 25.33 12.60 -7.67
CA LEU A 42 25.17 11.86 -8.94
C LEU A 42 24.89 12.76 -10.15
N LEU A 43 24.06 13.79 -9.98
CA LEU A 43 23.56 14.61 -11.08
C LEU A 43 24.26 15.97 -11.18
N GLY A 44 25.13 16.30 -10.23
CA GLY A 44 25.76 17.62 -10.12
C GLY A 44 24.81 18.70 -9.60
N SER A 45 25.30 19.94 -9.50
CA SER A 45 24.56 21.05 -8.87
C SER A 45 23.28 21.44 -9.62
N VAL A 46 23.33 21.52 -10.95
CA VAL A 46 22.19 21.97 -11.78
C VAL A 46 21.06 20.94 -11.78
N PHE A 47 21.35 19.70 -12.19
CA PHE A 47 20.32 18.65 -12.26
C PHE A 47 19.92 18.12 -10.88
N GLY A 48 20.83 18.13 -9.89
CA GLY A 48 20.52 17.81 -8.50
C GLY A 48 19.51 18.78 -7.89
N THR A 49 19.65 20.08 -8.16
CA THR A 49 18.69 21.09 -7.69
C THR A 49 17.31 20.90 -8.33
N ILE A 50 17.25 20.64 -9.64
CA ILE A 50 15.98 20.33 -10.33
C ILE A 50 15.33 19.08 -9.75
N ALA A 51 16.11 18.03 -9.46
CA ALA A 51 15.60 16.81 -8.83
C ALA A 51 15.00 17.07 -7.44
N ILE A 52 15.65 17.89 -6.61
CA ILE A 52 15.14 18.27 -5.28
C ILE A 52 13.83 19.07 -5.41
N LEU A 53 13.74 20.01 -6.35
CA LEU A 53 12.50 20.75 -6.62
C LEU A 53 11.38 19.80 -7.03
N GLY A 54 11.67 18.80 -7.87
CA GLY A 54 10.71 17.74 -8.23
C GLY A 54 10.21 16.97 -7.01
N VAL A 55 11.11 16.58 -6.11
CA VAL A 55 10.77 15.86 -4.87
C VAL A 55 9.84 16.68 -3.96
N ILE A 56 9.92 18.01 -4.00
CA ILE A 56 9.04 18.91 -3.23
C ILE A 56 7.70 19.12 -3.94
N ILE A 57 7.70 19.36 -5.24
CA ILE A 57 6.50 19.73 -6.01
C ILE A 57 5.56 18.53 -6.23
N LEU A 58 6.11 17.34 -6.44
CA LEU A 58 5.32 16.14 -6.75
C LEU A 58 4.35 15.78 -5.60
N PRO A 59 4.77 15.70 -4.32
CA PRO A 59 3.86 15.46 -3.21
C PRO A 59 2.77 16.51 -3.05
N ILE A 60 3.03 17.78 -3.39
CA ILE A 60 2.02 18.85 -3.33
C ILE A 60 0.89 18.57 -4.34
N THR A 61 1.26 18.22 -5.57
CA THR A 61 0.29 17.96 -6.64
C THR A 61 -0.50 16.66 -6.40
N SER A 62 0.19 15.59 -6.00
CA SER A 62 -0.48 14.34 -5.58
C SER A 62 -1.35 14.56 -4.35
N GLY A 63 -0.91 15.42 -3.43
CA GLY A 63 -1.66 15.87 -2.25
C GLY A 63 -3.00 16.50 -2.63
N ASP A 64 -3.01 17.57 -3.43
CA ASP A 64 -4.26 18.22 -3.86
C ASP A 64 -5.23 17.22 -4.54
N THR A 65 -4.68 16.38 -5.43
CA THR A 65 -5.43 15.33 -6.11
C THR A 65 -6.06 14.34 -5.12
N SER A 66 -5.32 13.97 -4.07
CA SER A 66 -5.81 13.07 -3.01
C SER A 66 -6.89 13.72 -2.15
N PHE A 67 -6.76 15.01 -1.79
CA PHE A 67 -7.79 15.74 -1.02
C PHE A 67 -9.08 15.89 -1.81
N ARG A 68 -8.97 16.17 -3.11
CA ARG A 68 -10.11 16.19 -4.01
C ARG A 68 -10.82 14.83 -4.05
N SER A 69 -10.05 13.75 -4.18
CA SER A 69 -10.57 12.39 -4.24
C SER A 69 -11.22 11.96 -2.92
N ALA A 70 -10.56 12.24 -1.79
CA ALA A 70 -11.08 11.96 -0.45
C ALA A 70 -12.41 12.70 -0.20
N ARG A 71 -12.48 13.98 -0.58
CA ARG A 71 -13.72 14.76 -0.49
C ARG A 71 -14.86 14.14 -1.31
N MET A 72 -14.58 13.66 -2.53
CA MET A 72 -15.56 12.95 -3.38
C MET A 72 -16.04 11.67 -2.72
N ILE A 73 -15.13 10.82 -2.27
CA ILE A 73 -15.45 9.56 -1.58
C ILE A 73 -16.32 9.82 -0.35
N ILE A 74 -15.95 10.78 0.52
CA ILE A 74 -16.71 11.09 1.73
C ILE A 74 -18.12 11.57 1.37
N ALA A 75 -18.25 12.47 0.38
CA ALA A 75 -19.55 12.98 -0.03
C ALA A 75 -20.45 11.88 -0.61
N ASP A 76 -19.88 10.91 -1.32
CA ASP A 76 -20.62 9.77 -1.86
C ASP A 76 -21.14 8.87 -0.73
N TYR A 77 -20.33 8.63 0.32
CA TYR A 77 -20.75 7.89 1.51
C TYR A 77 -21.88 8.56 2.30
N ILE A 78 -21.89 9.90 2.38
CA ILE A 78 -22.95 10.66 3.06
C ILE A 78 -24.08 11.09 2.11
N HIS A 79 -24.06 10.62 0.86
CA HIS A 79 -25.02 10.95 -0.20
C HIS A 79 -25.25 12.47 -0.40
N LEU A 80 -24.19 13.27 -0.27
CA LEU A 80 -24.24 14.73 -0.36
C LEU A 80 -23.81 15.23 -1.74
N GLY A 81 -24.74 15.79 -2.49
CA GLY A 81 -24.47 16.31 -3.84
C GLY A 81 -23.45 17.45 -3.85
N GLN A 82 -22.32 17.28 -4.55
CA GLN A 82 -21.21 18.24 -4.62
C GLN A 82 -21.34 19.38 -5.66
N LYS A 83 -22.53 19.55 -6.27
CA LYS A 83 -22.73 20.55 -7.34
C LYS A 83 -22.58 21.99 -6.82
N ALA A 84 -23.13 22.29 -5.65
CA ALA A 84 -23.08 23.62 -5.05
C ALA A 84 -21.75 23.86 -4.29
N ILE A 85 -21.17 25.05 -4.43
CA ILE A 85 -19.88 25.40 -3.79
C ILE A 85 -19.95 25.32 -2.25
N GLY A 86 -21.06 25.74 -1.64
CA GLY A 86 -21.25 25.68 -0.18
C GLY A 86 -21.23 24.24 0.36
N LYS A 87 -21.79 23.29 -0.40
CA LYS A 87 -21.75 21.85 -0.07
C LYS A 87 -20.35 21.27 -0.15
N ARG A 88 -19.46 21.86 -0.93
CA ARG A 88 -18.04 21.45 -0.99
C ARG A 88 -17.31 21.83 0.28
N PHE A 89 -17.56 23.02 0.82
CA PHE A 89 -16.94 23.47 2.07
C PHE A 89 -17.35 22.63 3.28
N LEU A 90 -18.60 22.16 3.33
CA LEU A 90 -19.07 21.28 4.41
C LEU A 90 -18.24 19.99 4.57
N VAL A 91 -17.70 19.46 3.47
CA VAL A 91 -16.82 18.27 3.51
C VAL A 91 -15.35 18.66 3.53
N ALA A 92 -14.97 19.71 2.79
CA ALA A 92 -13.58 20.14 2.68
C ALA A 92 -13.03 20.71 4.00
N VAL A 93 -13.78 21.56 4.71
CA VAL A 93 -13.29 22.21 5.93
C VAL A 93 -12.99 21.18 7.02
N PRO A 94 -13.90 20.24 7.37
CA PRO A 94 -13.56 19.19 8.33
C PRO A 94 -12.38 18.31 7.89
N LEU A 95 -12.28 18.01 6.58
CA LEU A 95 -11.16 17.24 6.02
C LEU A 95 -9.83 17.99 6.22
N PHE A 96 -9.77 19.29 5.92
CA PHE A 96 -8.58 20.12 6.15
C PHE A 96 -8.21 20.24 7.62
N VAL A 97 -9.19 20.39 8.51
CA VAL A 97 -8.94 20.41 9.96
C VAL A 97 -8.34 19.08 10.42
N ALA A 98 -8.91 17.95 10.00
CA ALA A 98 -8.37 16.64 10.33
C ALA A 98 -6.93 16.45 9.80
N SER A 99 -6.65 16.91 8.58
CA SER A 99 -5.30 16.84 8.01
C SER A 99 -4.30 17.77 8.72
N PHE A 100 -4.73 18.95 9.15
CA PHE A 100 -3.88 19.84 9.95
C PHE A 100 -3.53 19.22 11.31
N LEU A 101 -4.48 18.56 11.96
CA LEU A 101 -4.20 17.82 13.18
C LEU A 101 -3.24 16.66 12.93
N LEU A 102 -3.35 16.00 11.76
CA LEU A 102 -2.45 14.93 11.36
C LEU A 102 -1.01 15.41 11.20
N THR A 103 -0.78 16.66 10.77
CA THR A 103 0.58 17.23 10.68
C THR A 103 1.25 17.48 12.03
N GLN A 104 0.50 17.45 13.14
CA GLN A 104 1.04 17.56 14.49
C GLN A 104 1.50 16.20 15.06
N ILE A 105 1.19 15.10 14.39
CA ILE A 105 1.60 13.75 14.80
C ILE A 105 3.03 13.49 14.32
N ASP A 106 3.80 12.75 15.12
CA ASP A 106 5.14 12.30 14.78
C ASP A 106 5.16 11.60 13.39
N PHE A 107 6.07 12.05 12.53
CA PHE A 107 6.18 11.56 11.16
C PHE A 107 6.46 10.05 11.10
N THR A 108 7.19 9.50 12.05
CA THR A 108 7.48 8.05 12.14
C THR A 108 6.21 7.27 12.38
N ILE A 109 5.34 7.76 13.28
CA ILE A 109 4.05 7.15 13.55
C ILE A 109 3.16 7.24 12.30
N LEU A 110 3.08 8.41 11.67
CA LEU A 110 2.28 8.62 10.47
C LEU A 110 2.73 7.71 9.31
N TRP A 111 4.04 7.65 9.06
CA TRP A 111 4.64 6.81 8.03
C TRP A 111 4.38 5.33 8.27
N ARG A 112 4.39 4.91 9.54
CA ARG A 112 4.09 3.55 9.95
C ARG A 112 2.63 3.18 9.66
N TYR A 113 1.67 4.05 9.95
CA TYR A 113 0.27 3.84 9.57
C TYR A 113 0.06 3.84 8.05
N PHE A 114 0.69 4.78 7.34
CA PHE A 114 0.63 4.84 5.88
C PHE A 114 1.15 3.54 5.23
N SER A 115 2.29 3.05 5.72
CA SER A 115 2.89 1.80 5.23
C SER A 115 1.97 0.60 5.45
N TRP A 116 1.36 0.50 6.63
CA TRP A 116 0.39 -0.56 6.93
C TRP A 116 -0.88 -0.46 6.07
N ALA A 117 -1.43 0.75 5.89
CA ALA A 117 -2.62 0.98 5.08
C ALA A 117 -2.38 0.60 3.60
N ASN A 118 -1.20 0.92 3.07
CA ASN A 118 -0.80 0.53 1.72
C ASN A 118 -0.69 -1.00 1.57
N GLN A 119 -0.02 -1.67 2.51
CA GLN A 119 0.08 -3.14 2.51
C GLN A 119 -1.29 -3.80 2.61
N THR A 120 -2.19 -3.27 3.44
CA THR A 120 -3.56 -3.77 3.59
C THR A 120 -4.35 -3.63 2.30
N THR A 121 -4.26 -2.47 1.65
CA THR A 121 -4.93 -2.21 0.37
C THR A 121 -4.43 -3.16 -0.72
N ALA A 122 -3.12 -3.37 -0.80
CA ALA A 122 -2.51 -4.32 -1.72
C ALA A 122 -2.97 -5.77 -1.45
N ALA A 123 -3.02 -6.19 -0.18
CA ALA A 123 -3.52 -7.51 0.19
C ALA A 123 -4.99 -7.71 -0.20
N VAL A 124 -5.86 -6.71 0.03
CA VAL A 124 -7.26 -6.74 -0.39
C VAL A 124 -7.37 -6.83 -1.91
N ALA A 125 -6.63 -6.01 -2.67
CA ALA A 125 -6.63 -6.05 -4.12
C ALA A 125 -6.19 -7.42 -4.67
N LEU A 126 -5.15 -8.02 -4.08
CA LEU A 126 -4.69 -9.37 -4.45
C LEU A 126 -5.73 -10.44 -4.13
N TRP A 127 -6.44 -10.37 -3.00
CA TRP A 127 -7.52 -11.31 -2.67
C TRP A 127 -8.72 -11.16 -3.61
N VAL A 128 -9.08 -9.95 -3.99
CA VAL A 128 -10.11 -9.68 -5.00
C VAL A 128 -9.69 -10.27 -6.35
N GLY A 129 -8.44 -10.03 -6.77
CA GLY A 129 -7.88 -10.61 -7.99
C GLY A 129 -7.81 -12.15 -7.96
N ALA A 130 -7.45 -12.73 -6.82
CA ALA A 130 -7.42 -14.17 -6.62
C ALA A 130 -8.83 -14.79 -6.75
N MET A 131 -9.84 -14.18 -6.11
CA MET A 131 -11.24 -14.63 -6.24
C MET A 131 -11.72 -14.52 -7.68
N TYR A 132 -11.42 -13.41 -8.36
CA TYR A 132 -11.77 -13.20 -9.76
C TYR A 132 -11.17 -14.29 -10.68
N LEU A 133 -9.88 -14.57 -10.55
CA LEU A 133 -9.20 -15.61 -11.34
C LEU A 133 -9.74 -17.01 -11.02
N LEU A 134 -10.08 -17.26 -9.76
CA LEU A 134 -10.63 -18.53 -9.30
C LEU A 134 -12.03 -18.77 -9.92
N ILE A 135 -12.91 -17.76 -9.89
CA ILE A 135 -14.23 -17.80 -10.54
C ILE A 135 -14.08 -17.97 -12.06
N ALA A 136 -13.12 -17.27 -12.67
CA ALA A 136 -12.82 -17.37 -14.10
C ALA A 136 -12.12 -18.68 -14.51
N LYS A 137 -11.88 -19.62 -13.57
CA LYS A 137 -11.16 -20.89 -13.78
C LYS A 137 -9.77 -20.71 -14.41
N LYS A 138 -9.11 -19.58 -14.11
CA LYS A 138 -7.75 -19.27 -14.54
C LYS A 138 -6.76 -19.54 -13.40
N ASN A 139 -5.47 -19.37 -13.68
CA ASN A 139 -4.41 -19.60 -12.70
C ASN A 139 -4.45 -18.55 -11.57
N PHE A 140 -5.24 -18.81 -10.53
CA PHE A 140 -5.42 -17.92 -9.37
C PHE A 140 -4.20 -17.87 -8.45
N TRP A 141 -3.29 -18.86 -8.51
CA TRP A 141 -2.08 -18.93 -7.69
C TRP A 141 -1.19 -17.71 -7.81
N VAL A 142 -1.16 -17.08 -8.99
CA VAL A 142 -0.38 -15.86 -9.26
C VAL A 142 -0.77 -14.72 -8.31
N ALA A 143 -2.05 -14.64 -7.89
CA ALA A 143 -2.52 -13.65 -6.95
C ALA A 143 -2.63 -14.22 -5.51
N ALA A 144 -3.04 -15.47 -5.34
CA ALA A 144 -3.29 -16.05 -4.02
C ALA A 144 -2.00 -16.28 -3.20
N VAL A 145 -0.89 -16.67 -3.84
CA VAL A 145 0.40 -16.86 -3.15
C VAL A 145 0.90 -15.54 -2.54
N PRO A 146 1.07 -14.44 -3.31
CA PRO A 146 1.46 -13.17 -2.72
C PRO A 146 0.39 -12.62 -1.76
N ALA A 147 -0.90 -12.82 -2.01
CA ALA A 147 -1.96 -12.40 -1.08
C ALA A 147 -1.81 -13.05 0.30
N THR A 148 -1.51 -14.36 0.33
CA THR A 148 -1.32 -15.13 1.56
C THR A 148 -0.12 -14.61 2.34
N PHE A 149 1.01 -14.40 1.67
CA PHE A 149 2.22 -13.86 2.28
C PHE A 149 1.99 -12.45 2.85
N MET A 150 1.33 -11.56 2.09
CA MET A 150 1.00 -10.22 2.57
C MET A 150 0.05 -10.26 3.77
N THR A 151 -0.92 -11.16 3.78
CA THR A 151 -1.87 -11.34 4.90
C THR A 151 -1.15 -11.79 6.17
N TRP A 152 -0.20 -12.72 6.05
CA TRP A 152 0.63 -13.16 7.17
C TRP A 152 1.48 -12.02 7.74
N ASN A 153 2.11 -11.22 6.88
CA ASN A 153 2.88 -10.05 7.30
C ASN A 153 1.99 -9.01 8.02
N LEU A 154 0.78 -8.77 7.52
CA LEU A 154 -0.17 -7.85 8.16
C LEU A 154 -0.59 -8.32 9.55
N PHE A 155 -0.93 -9.60 9.73
CA PHE A 155 -1.25 -10.13 11.05
C PHE A 155 -0.06 -10.09 12.00
N THR A 156 1.12 -10.51 11.54
CA THR A 156 2.36 -10.44 12.33
C THR A 156 2.63 -9.02 12.77
N TYR A 157 2.48 -8.05 11.88
CA TYR A 157 2.71 -6.65 12.16
C TYR A 157 1.74 -6.11 13.22
N ILE A 158 0.44 -6.43 13.12
CA ILE A 158 -0.56 -6.03 14.12
C ILE A 158 -0.28 -6.66 15.49
N LEU A 159 0.16 -7.92 15.51
CA LEU A 159 0.45 -8.65 16.75
C LEU A 159 1.73 -8.17 17.44
N SER A 160 2.78 -7.90 16.67
CA SER A 160 4.11 -7.56 17.20
C SER A 160 4.28 -6.08 17.56
N GLN A 161 3.62 -5.15 16.85
CA GLN A 161 3.89 -3.74 17.06
C GLN A 161 3.34 -3.23 18.40
N PRO A 162 4.04 -2.30 19.09
CA PRO A 162 3.60 -1.74 20.38
C PRO A 162 2.25 -1.01 20.33
N ILE A 163 1.85 -0.52 19.16
CA ILE A 163 0.53 0.12 18.93
C ILE A 163 -0.58 -0.92 18.80
N GLY A 164 -0.23 -2.15 18.39
CA GLY A 164 -1.17 -3.27 18.28
C GLY A 164 -1.23 -4.05 19.58
N PHE A 165 -0.84 -5.32 19.54
CA PHE A 165 -0.84 -6.17 20.74
C PHE A 165 0.51 -6.21 21.47
N GLY A 166 1.59 -5.68 20.88
CA GLY A 166 2.92 -5.63 21.50
C GLY A 166 3.48 -7.00 21.93
N LEU A 167 3.06 -8.08 21.25
CA LEU A 167 3.48 -9.44 21.59
C LEU A 167 4.92 -9.70 21.14
N ASP A 168 5.55 -10.69 21.77
CA ASP A 168 6.83 -11.21 21.30
C ASP A 168 6.76 -11.58 19.81
N LEU A 169 7.86 -11.34 19.08
CA LEU A 169 7.88 -11.52 17.63
C LEU A 169 7.66 -12.99 17.23
N ASN A 170 8.24 -13.94 17.97
CA ASN A 170 8.07 -15.37 17.67
C ASN A 170 6.63 -15.81 17.92
N LEU A 171 6.04 -15.35 19.03
CA LEU A 171 4.64 -15.62 19.33
C LEU A 171 3.72 -15.00 18.26
N SER A 172 4.03 -13.78 17.82
CA SER A 172 3.29 -13.09 16.76
C SER A 172 3.32 -13.86 15.45
N TYR A 173 4.47 -14.42 15.05
CA TYR A 173 4.57 -15.24 13.84
C TYR A 173 3.67 -16.47 13.90
N VAL A 174 3.68 -17.20 15.03
CA VAL A 174 2.88 -18.42 15.21
C VAL A 174 1.38 -18.10 15.15
N ILE A 175 0.94 -17.08 15.89
CA ILE A 175 -0.48 -16.66 15.88
C ILE A 175 -0.88 -16.17 14.49
N ALA A 176 -0.02 -15.38 13.82
CA ALA A 176 -0.29 -14.88 12.48
C ALA A 176 -0.46 -16.01 11.44
N ILE A 177 0.29 -17.11 11.55
CA ILE A 177 0.08 -18.30 10.71
C ILE A 177 -1.34 -18.85 10.91
N GLY A 178 -1.78 -18.98 12.17
CA GLY A 178 -3.13 -19.40 12.50
C GLY A 178 -4.21 -18.48 11.92
N CYS A 179 -4.08 -17.17 12.11
CA CYS A 179 -4.99 -16.17 11.55
C CYS A 179 -5.02 -16.22 10.00
N THR A 180 -3.87 -16.41 9.36
CA THR A 180 -3.78 -16.52 7.90
C THR A 180 -4.44 -17.80 7.39
N ALA A 181 -4.27 -18.92 8.09
CA ALA A 181 -4.94 -20.18 7.75
C ALA A 181 -6.47 -20.07 7.91
N LEU A 182 -6.95 -19.38 8.94
CA LEU A 182 -8.38 -19.09 9.11
C LEU A 182 -8.91 -18.21 7.98
N TRP A 183 -8.16 -17.18 7.57
CA TRP A 183 -8.53 -16.33 6.44
C TRP A 183 -8.59 -17.10 5.13
N LEU A 184 -7.63 -17.99 4.88
CA LEU A 184 -7.64 -18.90 3.73
C LEU A 184 -8.86 -19.83 3.74
N GLY A 185 -9.17 -20.41 4.91
CA GLY A 185 -10.35 -21.24 5.09
C GLY A 185 -11.64 -20.47 4.77
N TYR A 186 -11.75 -19.23 5.25
CA TYR A 186 -12.87 -18.35 4.96
C TYR A 186 -12.96 -17.98 3.46
N PHE A 187 -11.82 -17.70 2.82
CA PHE A 187 -11.76 -17.44 1.37
C PHE A 187 -12.28 -18.62 0.56
N ILE A 188 -11.82 -19.84 0.88
CA ILE A 188 -12.28 -21.07 0.21
C ILE A 188 -13.76 -21.33 0.48
N TYR A 189 -14.21 -21.12 1.73
CA TYR A 189 -15.63 -21.24 2.09
C TYR A 189 -16.50 -20.29 1.26
N GLN A 190 -16.11 -19.03 1.12
CA GLN A 190 -16.83 -18.05 0.32
C GLN A 190 -16.84 -18.40 -1.16
N TYR A 191 -15.72 -18.89 -1.70
CA TYR A 191 -15.69 -19.42 -3.06
C TYR A 191 -16.69 -20.56 -3.24
N ARG A 192 -16.69 -21.56 -2.35
CA ARG A 192 -17.63 -22.70 -2.43
C ARG A 192 -19.08 -22.22 -2.35
N LYS A 193 -19.40 -21.34 -1.40
CA LYS A 193 -20.74 -20.78 -1.25
C LYS A 193 -21.24 -20.05 -2.49
N ASN A 194 -20.38 -19.24 -3.12
CA ASN A 194 -20.77 -18.43 -4.29
C ASN A 194 -20.74 -19.21 -5.61
N THR A 195 -20.11 -20.38 -5.65
CA THR A 195 -19.94 -21.18 -6.89
C THR A 195 -20.83 -22.43 -6.90
N VAL A 196 -21.41 -22.84 -5.76
CA VAL A 196 -22.44 -23.89 -5.71
C VAL A 196 -23.73 -23.32 -6.32
N GLY A 197 -23.94 -23.58 -7.62
CA GLY A 197 -25.18 -23.28 -8.34
C GLY A 197 -25.14 -22.07 -9.29
N ALA A 198 -24.02 -21.35 -9.39
CA ALA A 198 -23.90 -20.17 -10.26
C ALA A 198 -23.19 -20.50 -11.59
N THR A 199 -23.92 -20.44 -12.70
CA THR A 199 -23.34 -20.38 -14.05
C THR A 199 -22.84 -18.96 -14.28
N PHE A 200 -21.64 -18.65 -13.79
CA PHE A 200 -21.05 -17.32 -13.97
C PHE A 200 -20.77 -17.10 -15.46
N VAL A 201 -21.59 -16.30 -16.14
CA VAL A 201 -21.31 -15.86 -17.50
C VAL A 201 -20.22 -14.81 -17.40
N LEU A 202 -19.01 -15.16 -17.82
CA LEU A 202 -17.92 -14.20 -17.93
C LEU A 202 -18.29 -13.21 -19.03
N ASP A 203 -18.25 -11.89 -18.75
CA ASP A 203 -18.52 -10.82 -19.72
C ASP A 203 -17.59 -10.85 -20.95
N HIS A 204 -16.55 -11.68 -20.91
CA HIS A 204 -15.59 -11.90 -21.98
C HIS A 204 -15.34 -13.42 -22.14
N PRO A 205 -15.42 -13.96 -23.37
CA PRO A 205 -15.22 -15.38 -23.62
C PRO A 205 -13.76 -15.76 -23.32
N VAL A 206 -13.57 -16.65 -22.34
CA VAL A 206 -12.27 -17.28 -22.10
C VAL A 206 -12.09 -18.37 -23.15
N LYS A 207 -11.18 -18.13 -24.10
CA LYS A 207 -10.83 -19.10 -25.15
C LYS A 207 -10.19 -20.32 -24.48
N ASN A 208 -10.99 -21.34 -24.16
CA ASN A 208 -10.53 -22.61 -23.63
C ASN A 208 -9.58 -23.25 -24.66
N LYS A 209 -8.27 -23.20 -24.42
CA LYS A 209 -7.37 -24.19 -25.01
C LYS A 209 -7.71 -25.51 -24.33
N LYS A 210 -8.33 -26.42 -25.08
CA LYS A 210 -8.58 -27.80 -24.69
C LYS A 210 -7.28 -28.37 -24.11
N VAL A 211 -7.28 -28.71 -22.83
CA VAL A 211 -6.26 -29.59 -22.27
C VAL A 211 -6.56 -30.97 -22.89
N PRO A 212 -5.61 -31.59 -23.62
CA PRO A 212 -5.84 -32.92 -24.16
C PRO A 212 -6.01 -33.91 -23.01
N SER A 213 -7.02 -34.76 -23.16
CA SER A 213 -7.31 -35.87 -22.27
C SER A 213 -6.27 -36.98 -22.40
N ILE A 214 -5.98 -37.60 -21.25
CA ILE A 214 -5.13 -38.78 -20.96
C ILE A 214 -3.73 -38.40 -20.48
#